data_AF-A0A7C2YXR8-F1
#
_entry.id   AF-A0A7C2YXR8-F1
#
_cell.length_a   1.000
_cell.length_b   1.000
_cell.length_c   1.000
_cell.angle_alpha   90.00
_cell.angle_beta   90.00
_cell.angle_gamma   90.00
#
_symmetry.space_group_name_H-M   'P 1'
#
loop_
_entity.id
_entity.type
_entity.pdbx_description
1 polymer ?
#
loop_
_entity_poly.entity_id
_entity_poly.type
_entity_poly.pdbx_seq_one_letter_code
_entity_poly.pdbx_strand_id
1 'polypeptide(L)'
;MEIEIWVYPVTVRIWKQGVHYYAVVTDPLAIETLMPHVGRDVAIELAGLEFTARLRKLPQKLLYVGVELPSRLNLTWAKMWAEEKSHKMLIKIIENGKMKSTSAPEGRRQTGEVA
;
A
#
# COMPACT_ATOMS: atom_id res chain seq x y z
N MET A 1 23.32 15.96 1.04
CA MET A 1 22.70 14.65 1.37
C MET A 1 22.07 14.15 0.09
N GLU A 2 22.57 13.04 -0.42
CA GLU A 2 21.96 12.36 -1.57
C GLU A 2 20.75 11.56 -1.06
N ILE A 3 19.62 11.69 -1.76
CA ILE A 3 18.42 10.90 -1.49
C ILE A 3 18.50 9.69 -2.40
N GLU A 4 18.62 8.51 -1.82
CA GLU A 4 18.57 7.27 -2.58
C GLU A 4 17.11 6.82 -2.70
N ILE A 5 16.68 6.59 -3.95
CA ILE A 5 15.33 6.10 -4.26
C ILE A 5 15.49 4.76 -4.94
N TRP A 6 15.07 3.71 -4.25
CA TRP A 6 15.01 2.37 -4.80
C TRP A 6 13.65 2.12 -5.44
N VAL A 7 13.64 1.64 -6.68
CA VAL A 7 12.41 1.35 -7.43
C VAL A 7 12.32 -0.15 -7.68
N TYR A 8 11.29 -0.79 -7.12
CA TYR A 8 11.04 -2.22 -7.26
C TYR A 8 9.82 -2.45 -8.14
N PRO A 9 10.00 -2.96 -9.37
CA PRO A 9 8.89 -3.42 -10.19
C PRO A 9 8.38 -4.75 -9.66
N VAL A 10 7.08 -4.82 -9.36
CA VAL A 10 6.45 -6.02 -8.81
C VAL A 10 5.16 -6.37 -9.52
N THR A 11 4.82 -7.65 -9.45
CA THR A 11 3.51 -8.15 -9.88
C THR A 11 2.63 -8.34 -8.65
N VAL A 12 1.45 -7.74 -8.68
CA VAL A 12 0.48 -7.79 -7.58
C VAL A 12 -0.86 -8.35 -8.03
N ARG A 13 -1.60 -8.93 -7.07
CA ARG A 13 -3.02 -9.21 -7.20
C ARG A 13 -3.80 -8.33 -6.24
N ILE A 14 -4.98 -7.89 -6.67
CA ILE A 14 -5.89 -7.14 -5.80
C ILE A 14 -6.69 -8.16 -5.00
N TRP A 15 -6.59 -8.07 -3.67
CA TRP A 15 -7.37 -8.87 -2.74
C TRP A 15 -8.38 -8.00 -2.03
N LYS A 16 -9.50 -8.60 -1.66
CA LYS A 16 -10.57 -7.95 -0.89
C LYS A 16 -10.69 -8.61 0.47
N GLN A 17 -10.74 -7.81 1.53
CA GLN A 17 -11.03 -8.25 2.89
C GLN A 17 -12.07 -7.31 3.49
N GLY A 18 -13.31 -7.79 3.59
CA GLY A 18 -14.45 -6.94 3.99
C GLY A 18 -14.63 -5.78 3.01
N VAL A 19 -14.50 -4.55 3.51
CA VAL A 19 -14.60 -3.30 2.73
C VAL A 19 -13.26 -2.78 2.23
N HIS A 20 -12.16 -3.42 2.62
CA HIS A 20 -10.80 -3.00 2.29
C HIS A 20 -10.26 -3.80 1.11
N TYR A 21 -9.40 -3.14 0.33
CA TYR A 21 -8.68 -3.76 -0.78
C TYR A 21 -7.18 -3.68 -0.53
N TYR A 22 -6.45 -4.70 -0.97
CA TYR A 22 -5.00 -4.82 -0.79
C TYR A 22 -4.35 -5.15 -2.13
N ALA A 23 -3.24 -4.50 -2.45
CA ALA A 23 -2.35 -4.97 -3.50
C ALA A 23 -1.33 -5.91 -2.86
N VAL A 24 -1.39 -7.18 -3.24
CA VAL A 24 -0.59 -8.26 -2.67
C VAL A 24 0.46 -8.68 -3.67
N VAL A 25 1.73 -8.59 -3.30
CA VAL A 25 2.85 -9.05 -4.13
C VAL A 25 2.79 -10.56 -4.23
N THR A 26 2.85 -11.09 -5.45
CA THR A 26 2.73 -12.54 -5.70
C THR A 26 4.05 -13.20 -6.07
N ASP A 27 5.08 -12.42 -6.42
CA ASP A 27 6.39 -12.92 -6.79
C ASP A 27 7.24 -13.21 -5.54
N PRO A 28 7.75 -14.44 -5.33
CA PRO A 28 8.52 -14.80 -4.14
C PRO A 28 9.79 -13.97 -3.94
N LEU A 29 10.53 -13.68 -5.02
CA LEU A 29 11.78 -12.92 -4.94
C LEU A 29 11.50 -11.47 -4.54
N ALA A 30 10.43 -10.88 -5.08
CA ALA A 30 9.97 -9.56 -4.68
C ALA A 30 9.50 -9.54 -3.22
N ILE A 31 8.81 -10.58 -2.75
CA ILE A 31 8.41 -10.70 -1.35
C ILE A 31 9.64 -10.70 -0.43
N GLU A 32 10.65 -11.51 -0.73
CA GLU A 32 11.91 -11.56 0.04
C GLU A 32 12.64 -10.22 0.02
N THR A 33 12.70 -9.57 -1.14
CA THR A 33 13.33 -8.26 -1.31
C THR A 33 12.63 -7.16 -0.51
N LEU A 34 11.30 -7.21 -0.44
CA LEU A 34 10.50 -6.18 0.22
C LEU A 34 10.32 -6.44 1.72
N MET A 35 10.53 -7.67 2.20
CA MET A 35 10.36 -8.06 3.59
C MET A 35 11.12 -7.16 4.59
N PRO A 36 12.40 -6.78 4.35
CA PRO A 36 13.15 -5.90 5.25
C PRO A 36 12.58 -4.48 5.36
N HIS A 37 11.74 -4.08 4.40
CA HIS A 37 11.15 -2.75 4.35
C HIS A 37 9.72 -2.70 4.93
N VAL A 38 9.19 -3.81 5.44
CA VAL A 38 7.86 -3.86 6.07
C VAL A 38 7.78 -2.86 7.22
N GLY A 39 6.67 -2.13 7.30
CA GLY A 39 6.45 -1.06 8.27
C GLY A 39 6.87 0.33 7.77
N ARG A 40 7.59 0.44 6.66
CA ARG A 40 7.94 1.72 6.03
C ARG A 40 6.78 2.26 5.18
N ASP A 41 6.64 3.58 5.16
CA ASP A 41 5.79 4.27 4.18
C ASP A 41 6.55 4.35 2.85
N VAL A 42 5.89 3.94 1.77
CA VAL A 42 6.47 3.84 0.43
C VAL A 42 5.58 4.56 -0.57
N ALA A 43 6.17 5.10 -1.64
CA ALA A 43 5.40 5.60 -2.78
C ALA A 43 5.08 4.45 -3.72
N ILE A 44 3.82 4.37 -4.14
CA ILE A 44 3.28 3.33 -4.99
C ILE A 44 2.80 3.95 -6.29
N GLU A 45 3.07 3.28 -7.40
CA GLU A 45 2.46 3.53 -8.69
C GLU A 45 1.74 2.26 -9.16
N LEU A 46 0.42 2.33 -9.33
CA LEU A 46 -0.43 1.22 -9.74
C LEU A 46 -1.50 1.71 -10.71
N ALA A 47 -1.57 1.12 -11.90
CA ALA A 47 -2.55 1.51 -12.93
C ALA A 47 -2.54 3.02 -13.25
N GLY A 48 -1.36 3.65 -13.27
CA GLY A 48 -1.19 5.09 -13.50
C GLY A 48 -1.59 5.98 -12.32
N LEU A 49 -1.94 5.40 -11.18
CA LEU A 49 -2.27 6.11 -9.96
C LEU A 49 -1.08 6.09 -9.00
N GLU A 50 -0.72 7.26 -8.48
CA GLU A 50 0.33 7.40 -7.48
C GLU A 50 -0.24 7.70 -6.09
N PHE A 51 0.25 6.98 -5.08
CA PHE A 51 -0.15 7.18 -3.68
C PHE A 51 0.92 6.69 -2.71
N THR A 52 0.90 7.21 -1.48
CA THR A 52 1.74 6.70 -0.39
C THR A 52 0.96 5.65 0.40
N ALA A 53 1.59 4.53 0.70
CA ALA A 53 1.02 3.49 1.56
C ALA A 53 2.09 2.87 2.44
N ARG A 54 1.67 2.30 3.57
CA ARG A 54 2.58 1.54 4.44
C ARG A 54 2.72 0.12 3.92
N LEU A 55 3.95 -0.34 3.74
CA LEU A 55 4.25 -1.72 3.41
C LEU A 55 3.91 -2.62 4.60
N ARG A 56 3.14 -3.67 4.39
CA ARG A 56 2.65 -4.57 5.46
C ARG A 56 2.91 -6.02 5.11
N LYS A 57 3.19 -6.80 6.15
CA LYS A 57 3.04 -8.26 6.10
C LYS A 57 1.56 -8.58 6.21
N LEU A 58 1.04 -9.38 5.28
CA LEU A 58 -0.35 -9.80 5.27
C LEU A 58 -0.46 -11.21 5.88
N PRO A 59 -1.29 -11.40 6.93
CA PRO A 59 -1.38 -12.68 7.62
C PRO A 59 -2.20 -13.69 6.81
N GLN A 60 -1.53 -14.60 6.12
CA GLN A 60 -2.08 -15.80 5.48
C GLN A 60 -1.17 -17.00 5.77
N LYS A 61 -1.59 -18.21 5.37
CA LYS A 61 -0.77 -19.45 5.51
C LYS A 61 0.63 -19.34 4.87
N LEU A 62 0.80 -18.43 3.92
CA LEU A 62 2.07 -18.04 3.30
C LEU A 62 2.38 -16.58 3.66
N LEU A 63 3.66 -16.24 3.84
CA LEU A 63 4.10 -14.86 4.06
C LEU A 63 3.88 -14.04 2.79
N TYR A 64 2.93 -13.11 2.83
CA TYR A 64 2.76 -12.12 1.78
C TYR A 64 3.18 -10.74 2.25
N VAL A 65 3.66 -9.94 1.31
CA VAL A 65 3.90 -8.50 1.47
C VAL A 65 2.95 -7.74 0.56
N GLY A 66 2.42 -6.63 1.04
CA GLY A 66 1.51 -5.81 0.26
C GLY A 66 1.22 -4.47 0.91
N VAL A 67 0.27 -3.75 0.32
CA VAL A 67 -0.20 -2.45 0.80
C VAL A 67 -1.71 -2.44 0.84
N GLU A 68 -2.26 -1.71 1.81
CA GLU A 68 -3.68 -1.38 1.81
C GLU A 68 -3.93 -0.28 0.78
N LEU A 69 -4.96 -0.44 -0.04
CA LEU A 69 -5.30 0.50 -1.10
C LEU A 69 -6.19 1.63 -0.57
N PRO A 70 -6.05 2.87 -1.09
CA PRO A 70 -6.84 4.01 -0.62
C PRO A 70 -8.34 3.81 -0.81
N SER A 71 -9.12 3.94 0.27
CA SER A 71 -10.57 3.71 0.27
C SER A 71 -11.35 4.66 -0.67
N ARG A 72 -10.85 5.87 -0.89
CA ARG A 72 -11.41 6.86 -1.82
C ARG A 72 -11.49 6.37 -3.27
N LEU A 73 -10.74 5.31 -3.61
CA LEU A 73 -10.67 4.69 -4.94
C LEU A 73 -11.29 3.27 -4.96
N ASN A 74 -12.12 2.93 -3.98
CA ASN A 74 -12.72 1.59 -3.87
C ASN A 74 -13.44 1.11 -5.13
N LEU A 75 -14.10 2.00 -5.89
CA LEU A 75 -14.73 1.61 -7.16
C LEU A 75 -13.71 1.15 -8.20
N THR A 76 -12.53 1.77 -8.24
CA THR A 76 -11.42 1.35 -9.11
C THR A 76 -10.89 -0.01 -8.67
N TRP A 77 -10.66 -0.20 -7.37
CA TRP A 77 -10.15 -1.45 -6.83
C TRP A 77 -11.14 -2.61 -6.97
N ALA A 78 -12.44 -2.34 -6.86
CA ALA A 78 -13.48 -3.32 -7.09
C ALA A 78 -13.46 -3.85 -8.54
N LYS A 79 -13.26 -2.97 -9.52
CA LYS A 79 -13.13 -3.36 -10.93
C LYS A 79 -11.88 -4.22 -11.16
N MET A 80 -10.73 -3.79 -10.66
CA MET A 80 -9.48 -4.53 -10.79
C MET A 80 -9.52 -5.89 -10.08
N TRP A 81 -10.12 -5.96 -8.89
CA TRP A 81 -10.35 -7.20 -8.17
C TRP A 81 -11.22 -8.18 -8.99
N ALA A 82 -12.29 -7.68 -9.61
CA ALA A 82 -13.21 -8.50 -10.42
C ALA A 82 -12.57 -9.02 -11.71
N GLU A 83 -11.48 -8.41 -12.20
CA GLU A 83 -10.74 -8.93 -13.35
C GLU A 83 -9.91 -10.17 -13.03
N GLU A 84 -9.64 -10.44 -11.74
CA GLU A 84 -8.84 -11.57 -11.23
C GLU A 84 -7.44 -11.70 -11.87
N LYS A 85 -6.94 -10.60 -12.43
CA LYS A 85 -5.65 -10.52 -13.10
C LYS A 85 -4.55 -10.04 -12.16
N SER A 86 -3.32 -10.33 -12.57
CA SER A 86 -2.15 -9.72 -11.96
C SER A 86 -1.87 -8.37 -12.63
N HIS A 87 -1.47 -7.39 -11.83
CA HIS A 87 -1.18 -6.03 -12.28
C HIS A 87 0.28 -5.69 -11.98
N LYS A 88 0.89 -4.87 -12.85
CA LYS A 88 2.21 -4.30 -12.58
C LYS A 88 2.06 -3.14 -11.59
N MET A 89 2.95 -3.10 -10.61
CA MET A 89 3.05 -2.05 -9.61
C MET A 89 4.51 -1.66 -9.42
N LEU A 90 4.79 -0.38 -9.21
CA LEU A 90 6.12 0.09 -8.79
C LEU A 90 6.06 0.47 -7.31
N ILE A 91 7.03 -0.01 -6.54
CA ILE A 91 7.24 0.40 -5.16
C ILE A 91 8.52 1.23 -5.11
N LYS A 92 8.38 2.49 -4.70
CA LYS A 92 9.48 3.45 -4.57
C LYS A 92 9.79 3.61 -3.08
N ILE A 93 10.96 3.12 -2.65
CA ILE A 93 11.44 3.20 -1.27
C ILE A 93 12.49 4.31 -1.19
N ILE A 94 12.23 5.32 -0.36
CA ILE A 94 13.16 6.44 -0.16
C ILE A 94 14.01 6.13 1.07
N GLU A 95 15.32 6.03 0.90
CA GLU A 95 16.26 5.83 1.98
C GLU A 95 16.86 7.19 2.38
N ASN A 96 17.00 7.44 3.69
CA ASN A 96 17.50 8.70 4.29
C ASN A 96 16.64 9.97 4.12
N GLY A 97 15.42 9.87 3.56
CA GLY A 97 14.41 10.93 3.61
C GLY A 97 13.25 10.53 4.50
N LYS A 98 13.04 11.22 5.64
CA LYS A 98 11.79 11.08 6.41
C LYS A 98 10.61 11.44 5.49
N MET A 99 9.90 10.44 4.96
CA MET A 99 8.54 10.65 4.47
C MET A 99 7.72 11.10 5.66
N LYS A 100 7.43 12.41 5.75
CA LYS A 100 6.41 12.89 6.66
C LYS A 100 5.10 12.28 6.17
N SER A 101 4.60 11.29 6.89
CA SER A 101 3.23 10.82 6.75
C SER A 101 2.34 12.04 6.99
N THR A 102 1.80 12.64 5.93
CA THR A 102 0.71 13.60 6.08
C THR A 102 -0.52 12.78 6.42
N SER A 103 -0.69 12.50 7.70
CA SER A 103 -1.97 12.06 8.26
C SER A 103 -3.02 13.08 7.80
N ALA A 104 -4.06 12.62 7.13
CA ALA A 104 -5.25 13.43 6.88
C ALA A 104 -5.71 14.06 8.22
N PRO A 105 -6.21 15.30 8.24
CA PRO A 105 -6.59 15.95 9.48
C PRO A 105 -7.69 15.12 10.15
N GLU A 106 -7.37 14.61 11.34
CA GLU A 106 -8.32 13.97 12.23
C GLU A 106 -9.39 15.01 12.59
N GLY A 107 -10.58 14.86 12.01
CA GLY A 107 -11.71 15.70 12.32
C GLY A 107 -12.05 15.56 13.80
N ARG A 108 -11.79 16.61 14.59
CA ARG A 108 -12.31 16.76 15.96
C ARG A 108 -13.82 16.54 15.94
N ARG A 109 -14.28 15.40 16.45
CA ARG A 109 -15.66 15.26 16.90
C ARG A 109 -15.78 16.03 18.22
N GLN A 110 -16.47 17.17 18.18
CA GLN A 110 -17.01 17.80 19.37
C GLN A 110 -17.97 16.82 20.02
N THR A 111 -17.67 16.42 21.26
CA THR A 111 -18.64 15.73 22.11
C THR A 111 -19.34 16.84 22.88
N GLY A 112 -20.62 17.04 22.59
CA GLY A 112 -21.47 17.93 23.37
C GLY A 112 -21.63 17.34 24.76
N GLU A 113 -21.23 18.10 25.77
CA GLU A 113 -21.60 17.84 27.16
C GLU A 113 -22.86 18.65 27.43
N VAL A 114 -23.93 17.93 27.71
CA VAL A 114 -25.21 18.47 28.20
C VAL A 114 -25.09 18.69 29.70
N ALA A 115 -25.36 19.91 30.15
CA ALA A 115 -25.79 20.24 31.50
C ALA A 115 -26.76 21.41 31.42
#